data_AF-A0A562BWM2-F1
#
_entry.id   AF-A0A562BWM2-F1
#
_cell.length_a   1.000
_cell.length_b   1.000
_cell.length_c   1.000
_cell.angle_alpha   90.00
_cell.angle_beta   90.00
_cell.angle_gamma   90.00
#
_symmetry.space_group_name_H-M   'P 1'
#
loop_
_entity.id
_entity.type
_entity.pdbx_description
1 polymer ?
#
loop_
_entity_poly.entity_id
_entity_poly.type
_entity_poly.pdbx_seq_one_letter_code
_entity_poly.pdbx_strand_id
1 'polypeptide(L)' 'MEFHVRLGENRIDLGAVEDALQSLDPAALADLDLATRTLRVSTSLDEARIAACLARTGFAVDAGAIERQPSTCCGGCGG' A
#
# COMPACT_ATOMS: atom_id res chain seq x y z
N MET A 1 -4.53 -6.15 -5.76
CA MET A 1 -3.46 -5.39 -6.46
C MET A 1 -2.42 -5.01 -5.43
N GLU A 2 -1.14 -4.90 -5.80
CA GLU A 2 -0.09 -4.46 -4.87
C GLU A 2 0.30 -3.02 -5.19
N PHE A 3 0.50 -2.22 -4.15
CA PHE A 3 0.88 -0.82 -4.22
C PHE A 3 2.04 -0.57 -3.27
N HIS A 4 3.04 0.20 -3.72
CA HIS A 4 4.20 0.56 -2.91
C HIS A 4 4.17 2.06 -2.61
N VAL A 5 4.43 2.41 -1.36
CA VAL A 5 4.44 3.79 -0.89
C VAL A 5 5.74 4.04 -0.14
N ARG A 6 6.53 5.02 -0.58
CA ARG A 6 7.77 5.40 0.11
C ARG A 6 7.46 6.18 1.37
N LEU A 7 7.81 5.60 2.51
CA LEU A 7 7.78 6.27 3.80
C LEU A 7 9.12 6.98 3.97
N GLY A 8 9.11 8.31 4.03
CA GLY A 8 10.31 9.10 4.29
C GLY A 8 10.81 8.91 5.73
N GLU A 9 10.88 9.99 6.50
CA GLU A 9 11.21 9.94 7.93
C GLU A 9 9.97 9.82 8.82
N ASN A 10 8.78 9.75 8.21
CA ASN A 10 7.53 9.72 8.94
C ASN A 10 7.30 8.33 9.57
N ARG A 11 6.99 8.30 10.86
CA ARG A 11 6.53 7.07 11.51
C ARG A 11 5.08 6.83 11.15
N ILE A 12 4.78 5.64 10.65
CA ILE A 12 3.41 5.18 10.45
C ILE A 12 3.08 4.14 11.50
N ASP A 13 1.82 4.10 11.91
CA ASP A 13 1.31 2.99 12.70
C ASP A 13 0.73 1.95 11.76
N LEU A 14 1.48 0.88 11.52
CA LEU A 14 1.09 -0.16 10.55
C LEU A 14 -0.25 -0.81 10.94
N GLY A 15 -0.48 -1.02 12.24
CA GLY A 15 -1.73 -1.60 12.74
C GLY A 15 -2.94 -0.73 12.45
N ALA A 16 -2.83 0.59 12.69
CA ALA A 16 -3.90 1.53 12.35
C ALA A 16 -4.14 1.65 10.84
N VAL A 17 -3.09 1.55 10.03
CA VAL A 17 -3.21 1.56 8.56
C VAL A 17 -3.91 0.30 8.06
N GLU A 18 -3.50 -0.87 8.56
CA GLU A 18 -4.11 -2.13 8.17
C GLU A 18 -5.59 -2.20 8.58
N ASP A 19 -5.93 -1.80 9.81
CA ASP A 19 -7.33 -1.72 10.29
C ASP A 19 -8.18 -0.78 9.41
N ALA A 20 -7.65 0.41 9.08
CA ALA A 20 -8.35 1.37 8.23
C ALA A 20 -8.60 0.84 6.81
N LEU A 21 -7.65 0.07 6.26
CA LEU A 21 -7.80 -0.58 4.96
C LEU A 21 -8.78 -1.75 5.04
N GLN A 22 -8.66 -2.59 6.08
CA GLN A 22 -9.52 -3.76 6.31
C GLN A 22 -10.99 -3.40 6.52
N SER A 23 -11.26 -2.21 7.09
CA SER A 23 -12.61 -1.68 7.19
C SER A 23 -13.29 -1.44 5.82
N LEU A 24 -12.52 -1.26 4.75
CA LEU A 24 -13.04 -1.04 3.38
C LEU A 24 -12.88 -2.29 2.51
N ASP A 25 -11.79 -3.02 2.70
CA ASP A 25 -11.47 -4.26 2.00
C ASP A 25 -10.96 -5.29 3.02
N PRO A 26 -11.76 -6.28 3.41
CA PRO A 26 -11.38 -7.24 4.45
C PRO A 26 -10.21 -8.15 4.07
N ALA A 27 -9.83 -8.19 2.79
CA ALA A 27 -8.64 -8.91 2.31
C ALA A 27 -7.43 -7.98 2.17
N ALA A 28 -7.52 -6.72 2.59
CA ALA A 28 -6.41 -5.78 2.56
C ALA A 28 -5.31 -6.18 3.55
N LEU A 29 -4.07 -6.11 3.06
CA LEU A 29 -2.86 -6.37 3.83
C LEU A 29 -1.92 -5.18 3.70
N ALA A 30 -1.29 -4.79 4.81
CA ALA A 30 -0.26 -3.77 4.81
C ALA A 30 1.02 -4.32 5.43
N ASP A 31 2.14 -4.18 4.72
CA ASP A 31 3.45 -4.64 5.15
C ASP A 31 4.45 -3.48 5.08
N LEU A 32 5.24 -3.30 6.14
CA LEU A 32 6.27 -2.26 6.19
C LEU A 32 7.65 -2.89 6.05
N ASP A 33 8.25 -2.68 4.88
CA ASP A 33 9.65 -3.03 4.67
C ASP A 33 10.55 -1.98 5.31
N LEU A 34 11.13 -2.31 6.48
CA LEU A 34 12.01 -1.41 7.22
C LEU A 34 13.37 -1.18 6.53
N ALA A 35 13.80 -2.10 5.67
CA ALA A 35 15.09 -2.02 4.97
C ALA A 35 15.08 -0.91 3.90
N THR A 36 13.99 -0.81 3.13
CA THR A 36 13.78 0.17 2.06
C THR A 36 12.84 1.31 2.46
N ARG A 37 12.25 1.23 3.65
CA ARG A 37 11.21 2.13 4.16
C ARG A 37 10.04 2.26 3.19
N THR A 38 9.54 1.12 2.74
CA THR A 38 8.44 1.05 1.77
C THR A 38 7.25 0.36 2.42
N LEU A 39 6.12 1.04 2.44
CA LEU A 39 4.84 0.43 2.78
C LEU A 39 4.28 -0.27 1.55
N ARG A 40 4.08 -1.57 1.65
CA ARG A 40 3.46 -2.41 0.65
C ARG A 40 2.01 -2.64 1.05
N VAL A 41 1.08 -2.24 0.19
CA VAL A 41 -0.34 -2.40 0.42
C VAL A 41 -0.89 -3.35 -0.64
N SER A 42 -1.46 -4.46 -0.21
CA SER A 42 -2.19 -5.38 -1.08
C SER A 42 -3.68 -5.22 -0.84
N THR A 43 -4.41 -4.68 -1.81
CA THR A 43 -5.85 -4.41 -1.70
C THR A 43 -6.52 -4.37 -3.08
N SER A 44 -7.85 -4.41 -3.09
CA SER A 44 -8.70 -4.14 -4.25
C SER A 44 -9.07 -2.65 -4.40
N LEU A 45 -8.69 -1.81 -3.43
CA LEU A 45 -8.88 -0.36 -3.48
C LEU A 45 -7.94 0.34 -4.47
N ASP A 46 -8.37 1.48 -5.00
CA ASP A 46 -7.57 2.36 -5.87
C ASP A 46 -6.62 3.27 -5.07
N GLU A 47 -5.60 3.85 -5.73
CA GLU A 47 -4.59 4.71 -5.10
C GLU A 47 -5.22 5.86 -4.27
N ALA A 48 -6.29 6.49 -4.78
CA ALA A 48 -6.96 7.59 -4.08
C ALA A 48 -7.58 7.16 -2.74
N ARG A 49 -8.09 5.93 -2.66
CA ARG A 49 -8.66 5.37 -1.42
C ARG A 49 -7.57 5.01 -0.43
N ILE A 50 -6.47 4.45 -0.91
CA ILE A 50 -5.29 4.14 -0.11
C ILE A 50 -4.71 5.43 0.48
N ALA A 51 -4.51 6.47 -0.34
CA ALA A 51 -4.04 7.78 0.10
C ALA A 51 -4.94 8.40 1.16
N ALA A 52 -6.26 8.30 1.00
CA ALA A 52 -7.23 8.78 1.98
C ALA A 52 -7.14 8.00 3.32
N CYS A 53 -6.96 6.68 3.29
CA CYS A 53 -6.75 5.90 4.51
C CYS A 53 -5.44 6.28 5.22
N LEU A 54 -4.36 6.43 4.46
CA LEU A 54 -3.06 6.85 5.01
C LEU A 54 -3.13 8.25 5.62
N ALA A 55 -3.82 9.19 4.97
CA ALA A 55 -4.00 10.54 5.52
C ALA A 55 -4.73 10.52 6.88
N ARG A 56 -5.69 9.61 7.07
CA ARG A 56 -6.43 9.44 8.34
C ARG A 56 -5.55 8.88 9.47
N THR A 57 -4.49 8.14 9.15
CA THR A 57 -3.54 7.62 10.13
C THR A 57 -2.37 8.58 10.40
N GLY A 58 -2.42 9.79 9.83
CA GLY A 58 -1.39 10.82 10.01
C GLY A 58 -0.28 10.79 8.96
N PHE A 59 -0.43 10.00 7.89
CA PHE A 59 0.50 9.95 6.76
C PHE A 59 -0.16 10.45 5.48
N ALA A 60 -0.07 11.75 5.22
CA ALA A 60 -0.55 12.32 3.98
C ALA A 60 0.43 12.01 2.84
N VAL A 61 -0.03 11.25 1.84
CA VAL A 61 0.70 10.95 0.62
C VAL A 61 -0.17 11.28 -0.59
N ASP A 62 0.45 11.78 -1.65
CA ASP A 62 -0.25 12.00 -2.92
C ASP A 62 -0.55 10.65 -3.59
N ALA A 63 -1.74 10.52 -4.21
CA ALA A 63 -2.11 9.30 -4.91
C ALA A 63 -1.16 8.98 -6.07
N GLY A 64 -0.56 9.99 -6.71
CA GLY A 64 0.45 9.82 -7.75
C GLY A 64 1.82 9.36 -7.24
N ALA A 65 2.07 9.44 -5.93
CA ALA A 65 3.26 8.88 -5.29
C ALA A 65 3.08 7.41 -4.86
N ILE A 66 1.89 6.85 -5.03
CA ILE A 66 1.58 5.45 -4.77
C ILE A 66 1.86 4.67 -6.06
N GLU A 67 2.91 3.85 -6.05
CA GLU A 67 3.29 3.08 -7.23
C GLU A 67 2.57 1.73 -7.24
N ARG A 68 1.55 1.61 -8.10
CA ARG A 68 0.90 0.32 -8.36
C ARG A 68 1.87 -0.64 -9.01
N GLN A 69 2.18 -1.73 -8.33
CA GLN A 69 3.04 -2.76 -8.86
C GLN A 69 2.32 -3.55 -9.94
N PRO A 70 2.98 -3.84 -11.07
CA PRO A 70 2.42 -4.76 -12.05
C PRO A 70 2.24 -6.11 -11.36
N SER A 71 1.05 -6.68 -11.47
CA SER A 71 0.83 -8.08 -11.11
C SER A 71 1.68 -8.90 -12.05
N THR A 72 2.89 -9.30 -11.63
CA THR A 72 3.70 -10.25 -12.37
C THR A 72 2.99 -11.59 -12.29
N CYS A 73 1.99 -11.79 -13.15
CA CYS A 73 1.61 -13.12 -13.57
C CYS A 73 2.81 -13.61 -14.37
N CYS A 74 3.61 -14.49 -13.76
CA CYS A 74 4.59 -15.30 -14.46
C CYS A 74 3.87 -16.18 -15.50
N GLY A 75 3.51 -15.59 -16.62
CA GLY A 75 3.25 -16.30 -17.85
C GLY A 75 4.60 -16.64 -18.46
N GLY A 76 5.18 -17.75 -18.03
CA GLY A 76 6.23 -18.38 -18.82
C GLY A 76 5.66 -18.71 -20.19
N CYS A 77 6.06 -17.98 -21.22
CA CYS A 77 5.95 -18.48 -22.57
C CYS A 77 7.29 -19.15 -22.88
N GLY A 78 7.35 -20.46 -22.60
CA GLY A 78 8.36 -21.33 -23.19
C GLY A 78 8.14 -21.38 -24.70
N GLY A 79 9.23 -21.33 -25.45
CA GLY A 79 9.29 -21.38 -26.91
C GLY A 79 10.71 -21.08 -27.38
#